data_AF-A0A7X3ZK09-F1
#
_entry.id   AF-A0A7X3ZK09-F1
#
_cell.length_a   1.000
_cell.length_b   1.000
_cell.length_c   1.000
_cell.angle_alpha   90.00
_cell.angle_beta   90.00
_cell.angle_gamma   90.00
#
_symmetry.space_group_name_H-M   'P 1'
#
loop_
_entity.id
_entity.type
_entity.pdbx_description
1 polymer ?
#
loop_
_entity_poly.entity_id
_entity_poly.type
_entity_poly.pdbx_seq_one_letter_code
_entity_poly.pdbx_strand_id
1 'polypeptide(L)'
;MEREDRVSVLTIRRIWVDLALTIFSFQVIVYAVLLIRHEVVKGNAPMETAQVIVAQLASVMAVATGITFILFQGVDFVMFLTQLYKERLKRKIKEAKAEGKAEERSLWEEWNNRRLEAEAKGDEFNEPPPNETQNTSE
;
A
#
# COMPACT_ATOMS: atom_id res chain seq x y z
N MET A 1 -5.43 5.30 25.13
CA MET A 1 -3.97 5.28 24.96
C MET A 1 -3.61 3.88 24.49
N GLU A 2 -3.85 3.57 23.21
CA GLU A 2 -3.58 2.25 22.62
C GLU A 2 -2.37 2.39 21.69
N ARG A 3 -1.20 2.52 22.30
CA ARG A 3 0.07 2.24 21.65
C ARG A 3 0.45 0.85 22.13
N GLU A 4 0.87 -0.02 21.21
CA GLU A 4 1.54 -1.33 21.41
C GLU A 4 0.79 -2.53 20.81
N ASP A 5 0.55 -2.50 19.50
CA ASP A 5 0.15 -3.73 18.77
C ASP A 5 0.84 -3.88 17.40
N ARG A 6 1.99 -3.22 17.26
CA ARG A 6 2.83 -3.26 16.05
C ARG A 6 4.24 -3.64 16.45
N VAL A 7 4.84 -4.58 15.71
CA VAL A 7 6.25 -4.95 15.92
C VAL A 7 7.12 -3.84 15.33
N SER A 8 7.90 -3.18 16.18
CA SER A 8 8.61 -1.92 15.87
C SER A 8 9.59 -1.99 14.70
N VAL A 9 10.07 -3.20 14.35
CA VAL A 9 11.05 -3.40 13.26
C VAL A 9 10.38 -3.53 11.89
N LEU A 10 9.11 -3.94 11.84
CA LEU A 10 8.44 -4.29 10.58
C LEU A 10 7.22 -3.42 10.26
N THR A 11 6.72 -2.60 11.20
CA THR A 11 5.47 -1.83 11.01
C THR A 11 4.22 -2.71 10.76
N ILE A 12 4.37 -4.04 10.88
CA ILE A 12 3.34 -5.06 10.71
C ILE A 12 2.56 -5.21 12.03
N ARG A 13 1.25 -5.47 11.96
CA ARG A 13 0.44 -5.76 13.17
C ARG A 13 0.91 -7.07 13.79
N ARG A 14 1.05 -7.08 15.11
CA ARG A 14 1.53 -8.25 15.88
C ARG A 14 0.74 -9.53 15.60
N ILE A 15 -0.58 -9.40 15.42
CA ILE A 15 -1.48 -10.52 15.11
C ILE A 15 -1.08 -11.28 13.83
N TRP A 16 -0.56 -10.59 12.82
CA TRP A 16 -0.13 -11.23 11.57
C TRP A 16 1.21 -11.94 11.73
N VAL A 17 2.08 -11.40 12.59
CA VAL A 17 3.36 -12.02 12.93
C VAL A 17 3.15 -13.31 13.72
N ASP A 18 2.26 -13.27 14.71
CA ASP A 18 1.92 -14.46 15.51
C ASP A 18 1.25 -15.54 14.65
N LEU A 19 0.36 -15.15 13.73
CA LEU A 19 -0.27 -16.06 12.78
C LEU A 19 0.76 -16.68 11.80
N ALA A 20 1.67 -15.86 11.26
CA ALA A 20 2.73 -16.32 10.37
C ALA A 20 3.69 -17.29 11.07
N LEU A 21 4.08 -17.01 12.32
CA LEU A 21 4.91 -17.90 13.13
C LEU A 21 4.19 -19.22 13.43
N THR A 22 2.88 -19.17 13.70
CA THR A 22 2.06 -20.37 13.93
C THR A 22 2.01 -21.25 12.68
N ILE A 23 1.78 -20.67 11.50
CA ILE A 23 1.75 -21.39 10.23
C ILE A 23 3.13 -21.96 9.88
N PHE A 24 4.19 -21.17 10.08
CA PHE A 24 5.56 -21.62 9.89
C PHE A 24 5.90 -22.81 10.80
N SER A 25 5.56 -22.72 12.09
CA SER A 25 5.75 -23.81 13.05
C SER A 25 4.99 -25.07 12.61
N PHE A 26 3.73 -24.92 12.19
CA PHE A 26 2.92 -26.02 11.70
C PHE A 26 3.54 -26.70 10.46
N GLN A 27 4.04 -25.92 9.49
CA GLN A 27 4.71 -26.46 8.30
C GLN A 27 5.95 -27.29 8.65
N VAL A 28 6.80 -26.77 9.54
CA VAL A 28 8.02 -27.47 9.98
C VAL A 28 7.67 -28.76 10.72
N ILE A 29 6.67 -28.73 11.61
CA ILE A 29 6.23 -29.91 12.36
C ILE A 29 5.67 -30.98 11.43
N VAL A 30 4.76 -30.61 10.52
CA VAL A 30 4.17 -31.57 9.56
C VAL A 30 5.26 -32.21 8.70
N TYR A 31 6.19 -31.40 8.19
CA TYR A 31 7.30 -31.94 7.40
C TYR A 31 8.19 -32.88 8.23
N ALA A 32 8.57 -32.49 9.44
CA ALA A 32 9.40 -33.32 10.32
C ALA A 32 8.75 -34.69 10.61
N VAL A 33 7.44 -34.73 10.86
CA VAL A 33 6.70 -35.99 11.07
C VAL A 33 6.72 -36.87 9.83
N LEU A 34 6.50 -36.31 8.64
CA LEU A 34 6.57 -37.06 7.39
C LEU A 34 7.98 -37.61 7.14
N LEU A 35 9.01 -36.80 7.46
CA LEU A 35 10.41 -37.16 7.30
C LEU A 35 10.82 -38.34 8.18
N ILE A 36 10.46 -38.27 9.47
CA ILE A 36 10.72 -39.33 10.44
C ILE A 36 10.03 -40.62 9.98
N ARG A 37 8.76 -40.55 9.59
CA ARG A 37 8.03 -41.71 9.10
C ARG A 37 8.69 -42.32 7.85
N HIS A 38 9.11 -41.49 6.91
CA HIS A 38 9.76 -41.93 5.68
C HIS A 38 11.10 -42.62 5.93
N GLU A 39 11.95 -42.06 6.81
CA GLU A 39 13.25 -42.66 7.14
C GLU A 39 13.11 -43.91 8.02
N VAL A 40 12.12 -43.98 8.91
CA VAL A 40 11.79 -45.21 9.67
C VAL A 40 11.39 -46.33 8.72
N VAL A 41 10.60 -46.05 7.67
CA VAL A 41 10.21 -47.05 6.67
C VAL A 41 11.40 -47.54 5.84
N LYS A 42 12.41 -46.70 5.62
CA LYS A 42 13.65 -47.11 4.91
C LYS A 42 14.53 -48.04 5.73
N GLY A 43 14.38 -48.08 7.06
CA GLY A 43 15.15 -48.97 7.93
C GLY A 43 16.63 -48.58 8.07
N ASN A 44 16.98 -47.32 7.83
CA ASN A 44 18.35 -46.82 7.98
C ASN A 44 18.80 -46.84 9.44
N ALA A 45 20.12 -46.87 9.66
CA ALA A 45 20.67 -46.79 11.01
C ALA A 45 20.32 -45.44 11.66
N PRO A 46 20.03 -45.40 12.98
CA PRO A 46 19.49 -44.21 13.63
C PRO A 46 20.40 -42.97 13.53
N MET A 47 21.71 -43.16 13.39
CA MET A 47 22.67 -42.08 13.20
C MET A 47 22.60 -41.46 11.79
N GLU A 48 22.42 -42.29 10.76
CA GLU A 48 22.25 -41.83 9.37
C GLU A 48 20.90 -41.11 9.22
N THR A 49 19.85 -41.65 9.86
CA THR A 49 18.53 -41.02 9.93
C THR A 49 18.61 -39.64 10.58
N ALA A 50 19.34 -39.50 11.70
CA ALA A 50 19.51 -38.21 12.37
C ALA A 50 20.22 -37.17 11.47
N GLN A 51 21.27 -37.57 10.75
CA GLN A 51 21.99 -36.68 9.84
C GLN A 51 21.12 -36.23 8.65
N VAL A 52 20.38 -37.16 8.04
CA VAL A 52 19.45 -36.85 6.95
C VAL A 52 18.34 -35.92 7.42
N ILE A 53 17.79 -36.16 8.61
CA ILE A 53 16.74 -35.32 9.20
C ILE A 53 17.24 -33.89 9.37
N VAL A 54 18.43 -33.70 9.98
CA VAL A 54 19.00 -32.36 10.19
C VAL A 54 19.29 -31.65 8.86
N ALA A 55 19.86 -32.36 7.88
CA ALA A 55 20.17 -31.78 6.57
C ALA A 55 18.91 -31.33 5.81
N GLN A 56 17.84 -32.13 5.86
CA GLN A 56 16.58 -31.83 5.18
C GLN A 56 15.73 -30.79 5.94
N LEU A 57 15.87 -30.68 7.26
CA LEU A 57 15.25 -29.60 8.02
C LEU A 57 15.80 -28.23 7.61
N ALA A 58 17.10 -28.12 7.34
CA ALA A 58 17.70 -26.86 6.91
C ALA A 58 17.15 -26.37 5.55
N SER A 59 16.99 -27.29 4.58
CA SER A 59 16.41 -26.94 3.28
C SER A 59 14.92 -26.59 3.40
N VAL A 60 14.18 -27.28 4.27
CA VAL A 60 12.77 -26.95 4.53
C VAL A 60 12.58 -25.64 5.25
N MET A 61 13.49 -25.24 6.13
CA MET A 61 13.40 -23.91 6.75
C MET A 61 13.45 -22.80 5.70
N ALA A 62 14.31 -22.91 4.68
CA ALA A 62 14.37 -21.94 3.60
C ALA A 62 13.06 -21.89 2.80
N VAL A 63 12.50 -23.06 2.45
CA VAL A 63 11.25 -23.18 1.69
C VAL A 63 10.05 -22.67 2.50
N ALA A 64 9.93 -23.07 3.77
CA ALA A 64 8.86 -22.65 4.67
C ALA A 64 8.91 -21.13 4.94
N THR A 65 10.13 -20.58 5.08
CA THR A 65 10.31 -19.12 5.20
C THR A 65 9.83 -18.43 3.92
N GLY A 66 10.23 -18.91 2.75
CA GLY A 66 9.80 -18.34 1.46
C GLY A 66 8.28 -18.37 1.28
N ILE A 67 7.63 -19.50 1.57
CA ILE A 67 6.17 -19.64 1.48
C ILE A 67 5.47 -18.68 2.44
N THR A 68 5.91 -18.64 3.71
CA THR A 68 5.32 -17.77 4.72
C THR A 68 5.50 -16.30 4.35
N PHE A 69 6.66 -15.93 3.82
CA PHE A 69 6.95 -14.58 3.36
C PHE A 69 6.04 -14.17 2.19
N ILE A 70 5.85 -15.04 1.19
CA ILE A 70 4.97 -14.77 0.05
C ILE A 70 3.52 -14.59 0.51
N LEU A 71 3.02 -15.49 1.36
CA LEU A 71 1.63 -15.47 1.83
C LEU A 71 1.31 -14.21 2.65
N PHE A 72 2.23 -13.76 3.50
CA PHE A 72 1.96 -12.67 4.42
C PHE A 72 2.47 -11.32 3.94
N GLN A 73 3.70 -11.24 3.40
CA GLN A 73 4.22 -9.96 2.90
C GLN A 73 3.62 -9.55 1.57
N GLY A 74 3.06 -10.46 0.76
CA GLY A 74 2.42 -10.08 -0.50
C GLY A 74 1.28 -9.06 -0.31
N VAL A 75 0.48 -9.23 0.74
CA VAL A 75 -0.64 -8.33 1.06
C VAL A 75 -0.14 -6.96 1.53
N ASP A 76 0.84 -6.94 2.43
CA ASP A 76 1.44 -5.70 2.91
C ASP A 76 2.18 -4.96 1.80
N PHE A 77 2.84 -5.69 0.90
CA PHE A 77 3.49 -5.12 -0.28
C PHE A 77 2.49 -4.46 -1.23
N VAL A 78 1.35 -5.11 -1.51
CA VAL A 78 0.27 -4.50 -2.31
C VAL A 78 -0.34 -3.29 -1.60
N MET A 79 -0.55 -3.36 -0.28
CA MET A 79 -1.05 -2.22 0.49
C MET A 79 -0.05 -1.05 0.48
N PHE A 80 1.25 -1.32 0.57
CA PHE A 80 2.30 -0.33 0.47
C PHE A 80 2.35 0.32 -0.92
N LEU A 81 2.30 -0.49 -1.99
CA LEU A 81 2.26 0.02 -3.37
C LEU A 81 1.03 0.88 -3.63
N THR A 82 -0.14 0.48 -3.13
CA THR A 82 -1.38 1.25 -3.29
C THR A 82 -1.35 2.56 -2.51
N GLN A 83 -0.69 2.62 -1.34
CA GLN A 83 -0.46 3.87 -0.62
C GLN A 83 0.44 4.83 -1.41
N LEU A 84 1.57 4.33 -1.94
CA LEU A 84 2.45 5.14 -2.80
C LEU A 84 1.72 5.68 -4.03
N TYR A 85 0.84 4.88 -4.64
CA TYR A 85 0.06 5.32 -5.79
C TYR A 85 -0.98 6.39 -5.41
N LYS A 86 -1.69 6.20 -4.29
CA LYS A 86 -2.67 7.17 -3.77
C LYS A 86 -2.02 8.51 -3.41
N GLU A 87 -0.82 8.52 -2.86
CA GLU A 87 -0.09 9.75 -2.55
C GLU A 87 0.25 10.53 -3.82
N ARG A 88 0.75 9.86 -4.86
CA ARG A 88 0.99 10.50 -6.16
C ARG A 88 -0.30 11.06 -6.76
N LEU A 89 -1.41 10.32 -6.66
CA LEU A 89 -2.70 10.75 -7.15
C LEU A 89 -3.20 12.00 -6.41
N LYS A 90 -3.13 12.00 -5.06
CA LYS A 90 -3.49 13.16 -4.23
C LYS A 90 -2.64 14.39 -4.57
N ARG A 91 -1.35 14.20 -4.82
CA ARG A 91 -0.46 15.30 -5.21
C ARG A 91 -0.89 15.91 -6.54
N LYS A 92 -1.13 15.08 -7.57
CA LYS A 92 -1.64 15.53 -8.87
C LYS A 92 -2.99 16.25 -8.77
N ILE A 93 -3.93 15.73 -7.97
CA ILE A 93 -5.23 16.38 -7.76
C ILE A 93 -5.06 17.74 -7.06
N LYS A 94 -4.12 17.85 -6.12
CA LYS A 94 -3.84 19.11 -5.42
C LYS A 94 -3.20 20.14 -6.36
N GLU A 95 -2.27 19.71 -7.20
CA GLU A 95 -1.65 20.53 -8.25
C GLU A 95 -2.71 21.03 -9.25
N ALA A 96 -3.54 20.13 -9.79
CA ALA A 96 -4.62 20.49 -10.71
C ALA A 96 -5.65 21.46 -10.08
N LYS A 97 -5.97 21.28 -8.79
CA LYS A 97 -6.86 22.20 -8.07
C LYS A 97 -6.22 23.56 -7.80
N ALA A 98 -4.91 23.60 -7.64
CA ALA A 98 -4.18 24.86 -7.46
C ALA A 98 -4.09 25.63 -8.79
N GLU A 99 -3.81 24.93 -9.89
CA GLU A 99 -3.81 25.49 -11.25
C GLU A 99 -5.20 26.03 -11.61
N GLY A 100 -6.26 25.24 -11.43
CA GLY A 100 -7.62 25.71 -11.72
C GLY A 100 -8.05 26.92 -10.89
N LYS A 101 -7.60 27.03 -9.63
CA LYS A 101 -7.84 28.23 -8.81
C LYS A 101 -7.03 29.45 -9.24
N ALA A 102 -5.84 29.24 -9.81
CA ALA A 102 -5.03 30.32 -10.33
C ALA A 102 -5.64 30.88 -11.62
N GLU A 103 -6.10 30.00 -12.51
CA GLU A 103 -6.83 30.38 -13.73
C GLU A 103 -8.17 31.08 -13.41
N GLU A 104 -8.93 30.58 -12.44
CA GLU A 104 -10.16 31.25 -12.00
C GLU A 104 -9.86 32.65 -11.46
N ARG A 105 -8.77 32.81 -10.69
CA ARG A 105 -8.37 34.11 -10.17
C ARG A 105 -7.94 35.08 -11.28
N SER A 106 -7.15 34.63 -12.26
CA SER A 106 -6.74 35.50 -13.37
C SER A 106 -7.94 35.97 -14.18
N LEU A 107 -8.93 35.10 -14.42
CA LEU A 107 -10.17 35.48 -15.11
C LEU A 107 -10.96 36.54 -14.33
N TRP A 108 -11.03 36.40 -13.00
CA TRP A 108 -11.67 37.40 -12.13
C TRP A 108 -10.92 38.74 -12.12
N GLU A 109 -9.58 38.71 -12.08
CA GLU A 109 -8.76 39.93 -12.12
C GLU A 109 -8.92 40.67 -13.46
N GLU A 110 -8.90 39.95 -14.57
CA GLU A 110 -9.12 40.54 -15.91
C GLU A 110 -10.51 41.15 -16.06
N TRP A 111 -11.55 40.44 -15.62
CA TRP A 111 -12.92 40.97 -15.64
C TRP A 111 -13.04 42.24 -14.77
N ASN A 112 -12.45 42.24 -13.58
CA ASN A 112 -12.52 43.37 -12.67
C ASN A 112 -11.73 44.59 -13.22
N ASN A 113 -10.62 44.36 -13.92
CA ASN A 113 -9.90 45.43 -14.62
C ASN A 113 -10.76 46.05 -15.73
N ARG A 114 -11.44 45.25 -16.56
CA ARG A 114 -12.36 45.76 -17.58
C ARG A 114 -13.51 46.55 -16.97
N ARG A 115 -14.05 46.09 -15.83
CA ARG A 115 -15.08 46.80 -15.08
C ARG A 115 -14.61 48.19 -14.62
N LEU A 116 -13.41 48.26 -14.01
CA LEU A 116 -12.83 49.51 -13.54
C LEU A 116 -12.49 50.48 -14.69
N GLU A 117 -12.07 49.97 -15.84
CA GLU A 117 -11.81 50.79 -17.03
C GLU A 117 -13.09 51.40 -17.62
N ALA A 118 -14.19 50.65 -17.66
CA ALA A 118 -15.50 51.15 -18.08
C ALA A 118 -16.03 52.22 -17.10
N GLU A 119 -15.91 51.96 -15.79
CA GLU A 119 -16.26 52.92 -14.74
C GLU A 119 -15.44 54.23 -14.85
N ALA A 120 -14.14 54.12 -15.15
CA ALA A 120 -13.27 55.29 -15.35
C ALA A 120 -13.61 56.11 -16.60
N LYS A 121 -14.18 55.48 -17.64
CA LYS A 121 -14.64 56.15 -18.87
C LYS A 121 -16.08 56.68 -18.77
N GLY A 122 -16.81 56.30 -17.72
CA GLY A 122 -18.23 56.64 -17.55
C GLY A 122 -19.17 55.81 -18.42
N ASP A 123 -18.70 54.67 -18.94
CA ASP A 123 -19.48 53.75 -19.76
C ASP A 123 -20.18 52.70 -18.87
N GLU A 124 -21.39 52.29 -19.26
CA GLU A 124 -22.16 51.25 -18.55
C GLU A 124 -21.53 49.86 -18.82
N PHE A 125 -21.01 49.22 -17.76
CA PHE A 125 -20.39 47.92 -17.85
C PHE A 125 -21.42 46.79 -17.78
N ASN A 126 -21.67 46.13 -18.90
CA ASN A 126 -22.70 45.10 -19.06
C ASN A 126 -22.14 43.66 -19.20
N GLU A 127 -20.83 43.44 -19.00
CA GLU A 127 -20.26 42.08 -19.06
C GLU A 127 -20.62 41.26 -17.81
N PRO A 128 -21.16 40.03 -17.96
CA PRO A 128 -21.43 39.16 -16.83
C PRO A 128 -20.14 38.67 -16.18
N PRO A 129 -20.14 38.42 -14.85
CA PRO A 129 -18.96 37.91 -14.15
C PRO A 129 -18.56 36.51 -14.64
N PRO A 130 -17.26 36.14 -14.52
CA PRO A 130 -16.68 34.92 -15.13
C PRO A 130 -17.29 33.58 -14.68
N ASN A 131 -18.17 33.56 -13.68
CA ASN A 131 -18.83 32.36 -13.15
C ASN A 131 -20.35 32.31 -13.41
N GLU A 132 -20.95 33.27 -14.14
CA GLU A 132 -22.43 33.34 -14.25
C GLU A 132 -23.09 32.55 -15.39
N THR A 133 -22.35 31.93 -16.33
CA THR A 133 -22.96 31.02 -17.34
C THR A 133 -21.88 30.07 -17.87
N GLN A 134 -21.99 28.74 -17.86
CA GLN A 134 -23.04 27.93 -18.50
C GLN A 134 -23.33 26.64 -17.70
N ASN A 135 -24.41 26.63 -16.91
CA ASN A 135 -25.12 25.39 -16.62
C ASN A 135 -26.18 25.23 -17.72
N THR A 136 -25.73 25.05 -18.97
CA THR A 136 -26.60 24.53 -20.01
C THR A 136 -26.74 23.05 -19.73
N SER A 137 -27.85 22.74 -19.07
CA SER A 137 -28.52 21.45 -19.07
C SER A 137 -28.32 20.69 -20.38
N GLU A 138 -27.59 19.58 -20.31
CA GLU A 138 -27.78 18.39 -21.15
C GLU A 138 -28.36 17.26 -20.29
#